data_AF-A0A836RT89-F1
#
_entry.id   AF-A0A836RT89-F1
#
_cell.length_a   1.000
_cell.length_b   1.000
_cell.length_c   1.000
_cell.angle_alpha   90.00
_cell.angle_beta   90.00
_cell.angle_gamma   90.00
#
_symmetry.space_group_name_H-M   'P 1'
#
loop_
_entity.id
_entity.type
_entity.pdbx_description
1 polymer ?
#
loop_
_entity_poly.entity_id
_entity_poly.type
_entity_poly.pdbx_seq_one_letter_code
_entity_poly.pdbx_strand_id
1 'polypeptide(L)'
;MALNKLNIVFLTNLPVPIGMAGTNRILSLARGVQENHADATILILNPTEPPPHVQNTDTTGIYKGVKYKYLTKTTVIPDGKLKKMYHFLYGLHKLLPQLKKMHNKNRIDGIVMMHTLSIVPIL
;
A
#
# COMPACT_ATOMS: atom_id res chain seq x y z
N MET A 1 20.58 19.11 -14.15
CA MET A 1 19.18 19.22 -13.71
C MET A 1 18.79 17.86 -13.18
N ALA A 2 18.63 17.68 -11.87
CA ALA A 2 18.21 16.37 -11.33
C ALA A 2 16.79 16.09 -11.85
N LEU A 3 16.61 15.00 -12.59
CA LEU A 3 15.28 14.59 -13.03
C LEU A 3 14.45 14.33 -11.78
N ASN A 4 13.32 15.03 -11.63
CA ASN A 4 12.46 14.80 -10.48
C ASN A 4 11.86 13.40 -10.62
N LYS A 5 12.27 12.49 -9.75
CA LYS A 5 11.88 11.09 -9.78
C LYS A 5 10.38 10.98 -9.54
N LEU A 6 9.62 10.45 -10.51
CA LEU A 6 8.17 10.26 -10.35
C LEU A 6 7.89 9.42 -9.11
N ASN A 7 6.85 9.74 -8.36
CA ASN A 7 6.50 9.04 -7.12
C ASN A 7 5.05 8.55 -7.19
N ILE A 8 4.92 7.23 -7.30
CA ILE A 8 3.65 6.53 -7.50
C ILE A 8 3.26 5.77 -6.23
N VAL A 9 2.02 5.96 -5.81
CA VAL A 9 1.44 5.25 -4.66
C VAL A 9 0.45 4.20 -5.13
N PHE A 10 0.64 2.97 -4.68
CA PHE A 10 -0.31 1.88 -4.92
C PHE A 10 -1.19 1.70 -3.68
N LEU A 11 -2.51 1.70 -3.85
CA LEU A 11 -3.47 1.45 -2.77
C LEU A 11 -4.10 0.07 -2.93
N THR A 12 -4.07 -0.75 -1.88
CA THR A 12 -4.62 -2.10 -1.90
C THR A 12 -5.21 -2.53 -0.55
N ASN A 13 -5.99 -3.60 -0.58
CA ASN A 13 -6.42 -4.35 0.59
C ASN A 13 -5.89 -5.80 0.56
N LEU A 14 -4.98 -6.10 -0.37
CA LEU A 14 -4.36 -7.41 -0.52
C LEU A 14 -3.17 -7.55 0.43
N PRO A 15 -2.83 -8.78 0.88
CA PRO A 15 -1.67 -9.00 1.71
C PRO A 15 -0.37 -8.67 0.95
N VAL A 16 0.57 -8.00 1.61
CA VAL A 16 1.88 -7.62 1.07
C VAL A 16 2.89 -7.72 2.22
N PRO A 17 4.09 -8.33 2.03
CA PRO A 17 4.68 -8.72 0.76
C PRO A 17 4.35 -10.15 0.31
N ILE A 18 3.72 -10.96 1.16
CA ILE A 18 3.45 -12.38 0.88
C ILE A 18 1.96 -12.57 0.61
N GLY A 19 1.62 -13.24 -0.48
CA GLY A 19 0.22 -13.49 -0.85
C GLY A 19 0.10 -14.17 -2.22
N MET A 20 -1.12 -14.19 -2.75
CA MET A 20 -1.44 -14.89 -4.01
C MET A 20 -1.25 -13.98 -5.25
N ALA A 21 -1.93 -14.30 -6.35
CA ALA A 21 -1.78 -13.62 -7.64
C ALA A 21 -1.93 -12.09 -7.57
N GLY A 22 -2.84 -11.57 -6.74
CA GLY A 22 -3.03 -10.13 -6.58
C GLY A 22 -1.80 -9.43 -5.98
N THR A 23 -1.21 -10.03 -4.95
CA THR A 23 0.05 -9.57 -4.32
C THR A 23 1.19 -9.58 -5.31
N ASN A 24 1.34 -10.67 -6.07
CA ASN A 24 2.38 -10.75 -7.10
C ASN A 24 2.17 -9.69 -8.19
N ARG A 25 0.93 -9.43 -8.60
CA ARG A 25 0.62 -8.40 -9.60
C ARG A 25 0.97 -6.99 -9.10
N ILE A 26 0.62 -6.63 -7.87
CA ILE A 26 0.94 -5.28 -7.34
C ILE A 26 2.44 -5.11 -7.16
N LEU A 27 3.14 -6.16 -6.70
CA LEU A 27 4.59 -6.14 -6.56
C LEU A 27 5.28 -6.02 -7.92
N SER A 28 4.84 -6.76 -8.93
CA SER A 28 5.40 -6.66 -10.29
C SER A 28 5.18 -5.27 -10.89
N LEU A 29 3.99 -4.68 -10.73
CA LEU A 29 3.73 -3.31 -11.19
C LEU A 29 4.59 -2.29 -10.46
N ALA A 30 4.67 -2.38 -9.13
CA ALA A 30 5.48 -1.47 -8.32
C ALA A 30 6.98 -1.61 -8.64
N ARG A 31 7.46 -2.82 -8.91
CA ARG A 31 8.83 -3.05 -9.38
C ARG A 31 9.08 -2.47 -10.76
N GLY A 32 8.14 -2.64 -11.70
CA GLY A 32 8.22 -2.03 -13.02
C GLY A 32 8.34 -0.51 -12.95
N VAL A 33 7.63 0.14 -12.02
CA VAL A 33 7.80 1.58 -11.74
C VAL A 33 9.23 1.88 -11.27
N GLN A 34 9.78 1.08 -10.35
CA GLN A 34 11.15 1.28 -9.87
C GLN A 34 12.23 1.06 -10.94
N GLU A 35 12.05 0.06 -11.79
CA GLU A 35 12.92 -0.26 -12.92
C GLU A 35 12.92 0.88 -13.97
N ASN A 36 11.83 1.67 -14.04
CA ASN A 36 11.74 2.90 -14.85
C ASN A 36 12.23 4.16 -14.09
N HIS A 37 13.12 3.98 -13.12
CA HIS A 37 13.69 5.07 -12.31
C HIS A 37 12.64 5.94 -11.60
N ALA A 38 11.47 5.40 -11.25
CA ALA A 38 10.45 6.05 -10.43
C ALA A 38 10.38 5.43 -9.02
N ASP A 39 9.80 6.15 -8.07
CA ASP A 39 9.56 5.67 -6.71
C ASP A 39 8.18 5.02 -6.64
N ALA A 40 8.11 3.88 -5.96
CA ALA A 40 6.87 3.15 -5.74
C ALA A 40 6.70 2.86 -4.25
N THR A 41 5.52 3.15 -3.71
CA THR A 41 5.13 2.76 -2.35
C THR A 41 3.76 2.12 -2.37
N ILE A 42 3.62 0.95 -1.75
CA ILE A 42 2.34 0.27 -1.58
C ILE A 42 1.76 0.61 -0.20
N LEU A 43 0.55 1.16 -0.16
CA LEU A 43 -0.23 1.34 1.06
C LEU A 43 -1.34 0.29 1.14
N ILE A 44 -1.39 -0.41 2.27
CA ILE A 44 -2.38 -1.44 2.55
C ILE A 44 -3.38 -0.89 3.56
N LEU A 45 -4.65 -0.83 3.17
CA LEU A 45 -5.69 -0.16 3.95
C LEU A 45 -6.04 -0.91 5.24
N ASN A 46 -6.03 -2.24 5.19
CA ASN A 46 -6.56 -3.10 6.26
C ASN A 46 -5.53 -4.15 6.67
N PRO A 47 -5.66 -4.76 7.86
CA PRO A 47 -4.97 -6.01 8.17
C PRO A 47 -5.41 -7.12 7.20
N THR A 48 -4.49 -8.01 6.85
CA THR A 48 -4.67 -9.01 5.78
C THR A 48 -4.33 -10.44 6.20
N GLU A 49 -3.62 -10.63 7.31
CA GLU A 49 -3.17 -11.94 7.79
C GLU A 49 -4.26 -12.60 8.64
N PRO A 50 -4.86 -13.73 8.21
CA PRO A 50 -5.87 -14.42 8.99
C PRO A 50 -5.22 -15.31 10.07
N PRO A 51 -5.58 -15.18 11.35
CA PRO A 51 -5.18 -16.15 12.37
C PRO A 51 -5.66 -17.58 12.02
N PRO A 52 -4.89 -18.64 12.31
CA PRO A 52 -3.53 -18.65 12.86
C PRO A 52 -2.42 -18.46 11.80
N HIS A 53 -2.77 -18.30 10.52
CA HIS A 53 -1.85 -18.27 9.39
C HIS A 53 -1.26 -16.87 9.16
N VAL A 54 -0.41 -16.40 10.08
CA VAL A 54 0.28 -15.11 9.96
C VAL A 54 1.63 -15.31 9.30
N GLN A 55 1.82 -14.72 8.11
CA GLN A 55 3.07 -14.78 7.35
C GLN A 55 3.88 -13.49 7.44
N ASN A 56 3.22 -12.35 7.65
CA ASN A 56 3.88 -11.05 7.81
C ASN A 56 3.37 -10.34 9.07
N THR A 57 4.24 -10.03 10.02
CA THR A 57 3.90 -9.21 11.21
C THR A 57 4.28 -7.74 11.04
N ASP A 58 5.04 -7.41 10.00
CA ASP A 58 5.59 -6.08 9.82
C ASP A 58 4.59 -5.17 9.12
N THR A 59 4.23 -4.08 9.80
CA THR A 59 3.34 -3.05 9.25
C THR A 59 4.04 -2.15 8.24
N THR A 60 5.37 -2.20 8.13
CA THR A 60 6.16 -1.47 7.15
C THR A 60 7.36 -2.29 6.76
N GLY A 61 7.80 -2.19 5.51
CA GLY A 61 9.02 -2.85 5.08
C GLY A 61 9.40 -2.54 3.64
N ILE A 62 10.45 -3.23 3.18
CA ILE A 62 10.91 -3.19 1.79
C ILE A 62 10.99 -4.62 1.30
N TYR A 63 10.31 -4.92 0.19
CA TYR A 63 10.37 -6.23 -0.44
C TYR A 63 10.77 -6.09 -1.90
N LYS A 64 11.88 -6.72 -2.29
CA LYS A 64 12.46 -6.61 -3.64
C LYS A 64 12.60 -5.14 -4.11
N GLY A 65 13.05 -4.27 -3.20
CA GLY A 65 13.20 -2.83 -3.44
C GLY A 65 11.92 -2.00 -3.25
N VAL A 66 10.74 -2.60 -3.28
CA VAL A 66 9.45 -1.90 -3.16
C VAL A 66 9.10 -1.65 -1.70
N LYS A 67 8.81 -0.40 -1.35
CA LYS A 67 8.34 -0.01 -0.02
C LYS A 67 6.88 -0.38 0.15
N TYR A 68 6.51 -0.95 1.29
CA TYR A 68 5.13 -1.18 1.66
C TYR A 68 4.81 -0.67 3.07
N LYS A 69 3.55 -0.31 3.29
CA LYS A 69 3.05 0.16 4.59
C LYS A 69 1.57 -0.16 4.78
N TYR A 70 1.25 -0.83 5.87
CA TYR A 70 -0.09 -0.94 6.40
C TYR A 70 -0.49 0.38 7.07
N LEU A 71 -1.70 0.86 6.78
CA LEU A 71 -2.25 2.08 7.38
C LEU A 71 -2.83 1.82 8.78
N THR A 72 -3.15 0.56 9.05
CA THR A 72 -3.47 0.11 10.41
C THR A 72 -2.20 -0.27 11.17
N LYS A 73 -2.31 -0.33 12.51
CA LYS A 73 -1.18 -0.66 13.39
C LYS A 73 -0.88 -2.17 13.47
N THR A 74 -1.53 -3.00 12.65
CA THR A 74 -1.37 -4.46 12.66
C THR A 74 -1.57 -5.02 11.26
N THR A 75 -0.93 -6.15 10.98
CA THR A 75 -1.16 -6.93 9.77
C THR A 75 -2.21 -8.02 9.99
N VAL A 76 -2.52 -8.35 11.25
CA VAL A 76 -3.41 -9.46 11.63
C VAL A 76 -4.87 -9.05 11.64
N ILE A 77 -5.70 -9.82 10.95
CA ILE A 77 -7.15 -9.64 10.89
C ILE A 77 -7.74 -9.90 12.28
N PRO A 78 -8.49 -8.96 12.86
CA PRO A 78 -9.12 -9.16 14.14
C PRO A 78 -10.36 -10.07 14.03
N ASP A 79 -10.66 -10.75 15.14
CA ASP A 79 -11.90 -11.54 15.25
C ASP A 79 -13.14 -10.66 15.39
N GLY A 80 -14.21 -11.05 14.71
CA GLY A 80 -15.51 -10.39 14.75
C GLY A 80 -15.68 -9.25 13.74
N LYS A 81 -16.92 -9.10 13.23
CA LYS A 81 -17.26 -8.16 12.15
C LYS A 81 -17.05 -6.69 12.54
N LEU A 82 -17.37 -6.32 13.79
CA LEU A 82 -17.23 -4.95 14.28
C LEU A 82 -15.77 -4.50 14.34
N LYS A 83 -14.86 -5.38 14.78
CA LYS A 83 -13.42 -5.07 14.80
C LYS A 83 -12.89 -4.92 13.37
N LYS A 84 -13.30 -5.79 12.44
CA LYS A 84 -12.95 -5.65 11.02
C LYS A 84 -13.42 -4.32 10.45
N MET A 85 -14.66 -3.90 10.74
CA MET A 85 -15.19 -2.60 10.34
C MET A 85 -14.40 -1.44 10.94
N TYR A 86 -14.06 -1.52 12.23
CA TYR A 86 -13.23 -0.51 12.90
C TYR A 86 -11.87 -0.34 12.18
N HIS A 87 -11.18 -1.43 11.87
CA HIS A 87 -9.90 -1.37 11.16
C HIS A 87 -10.03 -0.78 9.75
N PHE A 88 -11.11 -1.09 9.05
CA PHE A 88 -11.40 -0.50 7.75
C PHE A 88 -11.59 1.02 7.83
N LEU A 89 -12.46 1.49 8.73
CA LEU A 89 -12.69 2.92 8.96
C LEU A 89 -11.42 3.62 9.45
N TYR A 90 -10.63 2.96 10.30
CA TYR A 90 -9.34 3.47 10.76
C TYR A 90 -8.35 3.64 9.60
N GLY A 91 -8.24 2.62 8.72
CA GLY A 91 -7.40 2.65 7.53
C GLY A 91 -7.78 3.79 6.59
N LEU A 92 -9.07 3.95 6.31
CA LEU A 92 -9.60 5.07 5.52
C LEU A 92 -9.31 6.43 6.14
N HIS A 93 -9.55 6.58 7.45
CA HIS A 93 -9.26 7.83 8.15
C HIS A 93 -7.77 8.18 8.12
N LYS A 94 -6.88 7.18 8.16
CA LYS A 94 -5.42 7.37 8.08
C LYS A 94 -4.91 7.58 6.66
N LEU A 95 -5.67 7.26 5.63
CA LEU A 95 -5.27 7.40 4.24
C LEU A 95 -4.96 8.85 3.86
N LEU A 96 -5.92 9.78 4.05
CA LEU A 96 -5.74 11.17 3.61
C LEU A 96 -4.55 11.87 4.31
N PRO A 97 -4.39 11.79 5.65
CA PRO A 97 -3.23 12.36 6.31
C PRO A 97 -1.91 11.73 5.85
N GLN A 98 -1.90 10.41 5.59
CA GLN A 98 -0.72 9.72 5.10
C GLN A 98 -0.36 10.16 3.68
N LEU A 99 -1.34 10.28 2.78
CA LEU A 99 -1.13 10.80 1.42
C LEU A 99 -0.64 12.24 1.45
N LYS A 100 -1.24 13.12 2.27
CA LYS A 100 -0.78 14.50 2.43
C LYS A 100 0.65 14.57 2.97
N LYS A 101 0.99 13.77 3.98
CA LYS A 101 2.35 13.67 4.51
C LYS A 101 3.34 13.20 3.45
N MET A 102 2.96 12.23 2.63
CA MET A 102 3.79 11.73 1.54
C MET A 102 3.97 12.79 0.46
N HIS A 103 2.89 13.40 -0.02
CA HIS A 103 2.90 14.45 -1.03
C HIS A 103 3.74 15.68 -0.62
N ASN A 104 3.64 16.11 0.65
CA ASN A 104 4.43 17.21 1.17
C ASN A 104 5.93 16.89 1.27
N LYS A 105 6.29 15.60 1.46
CA LYS A 105 7.68 15.18 1.52
C LYS A 105 8.26 15.02 0.11
N ASN A 106 7.55 14.27 -0.73
CA ASN A 106 7.83 14.04 -2.14
C ASN A 106 6.48 14.13 -2.87
N ARG A 107 6.34 15.04 -3.83
CA ARG A 107 5.10 15.17 -4.63
C ARG A 107 4.65 13.79 -5.09
N ILE A 108 3.38 13.46 -4.89
CA ILE A 108 2.79 12.23 -5.45
C ILE A 108 2.31 12.58 -6.85
N ASP A 109 2.81 11.87 -7.86
CA ASP A 109 2.47 12.12 -9.26
C ASP A 109 1.33 11.20 -9.74
N GLY A 110 1.06 10.10 -9.03
CA GLY A 110 -0.04 9.21 -9.36
C GLY A 110 -0.43 8.27 -8.23
N ILE A 111 -1.72 7.92 -8.20
CA ILE A 111 -2.25 6.88 -7.32
C ILE A 111 -2.89 5.77 -8.17
N VAL A 112 -2.47 4.54 -7.92
CA VAL A 112 -3.01 3.33 -8.55
C VAL A 112 -3.81 2.55 -7.52
N MET A 113 -5.11 2.39 -7.73
CA MET A 113 -5.98 1.60 -6.85
C MET A 113 -6.16 0.19 -7.41
N MET A 114 -6.07 -0.84 -6.56
CA MET A 114 -6.05 -2.24 -7.01
C MET A 114 -7.37 -3.02 -6.80
N HIS A 115 -8.50 -2.34 -6.58
CA HIS A 115 -9.84 -2.97 -6.54
C HIS A 115 -10.60 -2.87 -7.86
N THR A 116 -10.33 -1.80 -8.59
CA THR A 116 -10.79 -1.50 -9.94
C THR A 116 -9.56 -0.94 -10.64
N LEU A 117 -9.18 -1.42 -11.81
CA LEU A 117 -8.09 -0.84 -12.61
C LEU A 117 -8.45 0.61 -12.96
N SER A 118 -8.18 1.53 -12.04
CA SER A 118 -8.48 2.95 -12.16
C SER A 118 -7.26 3.70 -11.68
N ILE A 119 -6.61 4.37 -12.62
CA ILE A 119 -5.48 5.27 -12.36
C ILE A 119 -6.10 6.66 -12.23
N VAL A 120 -5.92 7.29 -11.07
CA VAL A 120 -6.40 8.66 -10.85
C VAL A 120 -5.18 9.58 -10.90
N PRO A 121 -5.02 10.39 -11.97
CA PRO A 121 -3.99 11.43 -11.98
C PRO A 121 -4.37 12.50 -10.94
N ILE A 122 -3.40 12.94 -10.14
CA ILE A 122 -3.57 14.09 -9.24
C ILE A 122 -2.97 15.29 -9.98
N LEU A 123 -3.83 16.21 -10.44
CA LEU A 123 -3.44 17.49 -11.04
C LEU A 123 -2.82 18.41 -9.99
#